data_AF-A0A1V3N130-F1
#
_entry.id   AF-A0A1V3N130-F1
#
_cell.length_a   1.000
_cell.length_b   1.000
_cell.length_c   1.000
_cell.angle_alpha   90.00
_cell.angle_beta   90.00
_cell.angle_gamma   90.00
#
_symmetry.space_group_name_H-M   'P 1'
#
loop_
_entity.id
_entity.type
_entity.pdbx_description
1 polymer ?
#
loop_
_entity_poly.entity_id
_entity_poly.type
_entity_poly.pdbx_seq_one_letter_code
_entity_poly.pdbx_strand_id
1 'polypeptide(L)'
;MYERLKHLRSPLFIFFLVLLIVNDFFLKAAFHNSFTGKLSDFSGLFIFSIFWSAIFPKHKLSVFITTAILFVFWKSEHSSGIIQFLKPYFGIARTVDPSDLIALPMLLFAWLYIKRDSPTATGTMLKTQFSTYFIGSIAIFSFCATSQPRYIQFFEQPQYVLLKNPTIRYLNAHDELKLYKRDSLLAVKINYLYIRRPERNDDYNKNRSVENLDLTVLRLLADSASLIPPGKISLLTLNTDQGIDSLRFNGGRLDGVFTRTKGGKTIIEGFYKMGLEDSIWTIRDTLGDDKIIQTFVNGEATQVKRYSGDKIKSTSTINTRADSIFNTYIQLAVLILCMAGISYFLYTNYRKARPEHFKLRLLWGLLLCFVAPFFVWLFYIGILLLLMNYSQDIFETIAAGIFIFIVVCPLMFVVVFLIKLRRSIDIFLYCLLFALACSAWTMYTTIEALSK
;
A
#
# COMPACT_ATOMS: atom_id res chain seq x y z
N MET A 1 11.55 -36.05 10.75
CA MET A 1 11.36 -34.61 10.46
C MET A 1 12.20 -34.17 9.27
N TYR A 2 13.47 -34.60 9.19
CA TYR A 2 14.44 -34.26 8.13
C TYR A 2 14.00 -34.57 6.69
N GLU A 3 13.51 -35.79 6.41
CA GLU A 3 13.01 -36.18 5.07
C GLU A 3 11.85 -35.31 4.57
N ARG A 4 11.10 -34.67 5.48
CA ARG A 4 9.88 -33.93 5.17
C ARG A 4 10.17 -32.55 4.59
N LEU A 5 11.25 -31.93 5.06
CA LEU A 5 11.64 -30.57 4.74
C LEU A 5 12.57 -30.47 3.52
N LYS A 6 13.03 -31.63 3.01
CA LYS A 6 13.91 -31.72 1.83
C LYS A 6 13.26 -31.12 0.57
N HIS A 7 11.95 -31.28 0.41
CA HIS A 7 11.24 -30.74 -0.76
C HIS A 7 11.25 -29.20 -0.80
N LEU A 8 11.39 -28.51 0.34
CA LEU A 8 11.53 -27.04 0.38
C LEU A 8 12.90 -26.57 -0.15
N ARG A 9 13.91 -27.44 -0.14
CA ARG A 9 15.26 -27.14 -0.63
C ARG A 9 15.46 -27.60 -2.07
N SER A 10 14.42 -28.09 -2.72
CA SER A 10 14.58 -28.61 -4.06
C SER A 10 14.84 -27.48 -5.06
N PRO A 11 15.69 -27.71 -6.08
CA PRO A 11 15.97 -26.70 -7.10
C PRO A 11 14.69 -26.16 -7.76
N LEU A 12 13.69 -27.02 -7.98
CA LEU A 12 12.41 -26.63 -8.54
C LEU A 12 11.57 -25.79 -7.57
N PHE A 13 11.52 -26.14 -6.27
CA PHE A 13 10.83 -25.31 -5.29
C PHE A 13 11.45 -23.91 -5.18
N ILE A 14 12.79 -23.85 -5.10
CA ILE A 14 13.54 -22.59 -5.04
C ILE A 14 13.33 -21.79 -6.33
N PHE A 15 13.36 -22.44 -7.50
CA PHE A 15 13.12 -21.80 -8.78
C PHE A 15 11.73 -21.14 -8.82
N PHE A 16 10.65 -21.86 -8.48
CA PHE A 16 9.31 -21.29 -8.46
C PHE A 16 9.11 -20.24 -7.37
N LEU A 17 9.81 -20.35 -6.24
CA LEU A 17 9.80 -19.32 -5.18
C LEU A 17 10.49 -18.03 -5.67
N VAL A 18 11.67 -18.14 -6.28
CA VAL A 18 12.38 -16.99 -6.87
C VAL A 18 11.57 -16.40 -8.02
N LEU A 19 10.98 -17.24 -8.88
CA LEU A 19 10.11 -16.81 -9.97
C LEU A 19 8.90 -16.04 -9.45
N LEU A 20 8.27 -16.50 -8.37
CA LEU A 20 7.16 -15.80 -7.73
C LEU A 20 7.59 -14.42 -7.21
N ILE A 21 8.71 -14.35 -6.48
CA ILE A 21 9.23 -13.09 -5.93
C ILE A 21 9.60 -12.12 -7.07
N VAL A 22 10.38 -12.57 -8.06
CA VAL A 22 10.79 -11.73 -9.19
C VAL A 22 9.58 -11.28 -9.99
N ASN A 23 8.61 -12.16 -10.20
CA ASN A 23 7.38 -11.80 -10.90
C ASN A 23 6.60 -10.72 -10.16
N ASP A 24 6.43 -10.89 -8.86
CA ASP A 24 5.55 -10.03 -8.07
C ASP A 24 6.17 -8.66 -7.77
N PHE A 25 7.48 -8.61 -7.52
CA PHE A 25 8.18 -7.37 -7.21
C PHE A 25 8.74 -6.63 -8.43
N PHE A 26 9.05 -7.35 -9.52
CA PHE A 26 9.72 -6.75 -10.69
C PHE A 26 8.88 -6.85 -11.97
N LEU A 27 8.49 -8.05 -12.40
CA LEU A 27 7.82 -8.22 -13.71
C LEU A 27 6.43 -7.59 -13.74
N LYS A 28 5.64 -7.72 -12.68
CA LYS A 28 4.34 -7.06 -12.56
C LYS A 28 4.44 -5.54 -12.63
N ALA A 29 5.56 -4.96 -12.20
CA ALA A 29 5.80 -3.52 -12.26
C ALA A 29 6.32 -3.07 -13.64
N ALA A 30 7.13 -3.89 -14.30
CA ALA A 30 7.73 -3.57 -15.60
C ALA A 30 6.77 -3.85 -16.78
N PHE A 31 5.98 -4.91 -16.71
CA PHE A 31 5.11 -5.37 -17.79
C PHE A 31 3.67 -5.50 -17.27
N HIS A 32 2.83 -4.51 -17.56
CA HIS A 32 1.41 -4.48 -17.16
C HIS A 32 0.56 -5.44 -18.01
N ASN A 33 0.89 -6.74 -17.99
CA ASN A 33 0.28 -7.74 -18.86
C ASN A 33 -0.41 -8.84 -18.05
N SER A 34 -1.54 -9.35 -18.55
CA SER A 34 -2.30 -10.48 -17.96
C SER A 34 -1.46 -11.75 -17.78
N PHE A 35 -0.35 -11.89 -18.51
CA PHE A 35 0.60 -13.00 -18.37
C PHE A 35 1.28 -13.04 -16.99
N THR A 36 1.64 -11.88 -16.42
CA THR A 36 2.33 -11.79 -15.11
C THR A 36 1.41 -12.17 -13.94
N GLY A 37 0.10 -11.93 -14.07
CA GLY A 37 -0.90 -12.40 -13.10
C GLY A 37 -0.96 -13.92 -13.07
N LYS A 38 -1.03 -14.56 -14.23
CA LYS A 38 -1.08 -16.02 -14.34
C LYS A 38 0.19 -16.69 -13.85
N LEU A 39 1.36 -16.12 -14.16
CA LEU A 39 2.65 -16.68 -13.70
C LEU A 39 2.74 -16.78 -12.17
N SER A 40 2.13 -15.83 -11.46
CA SER A 40 2.00 -15.85 -10.00
C SER A 40 1.12 -17.00 -9.52
N ASP A 41 -0.02 -17.25 -10.15
CA ASP A 41 -0.91 -18.36 -9.79
C ASP A 41 -0.26 -19.72 -10.06
N PHE A 42 0.44 -19.86 -11.19
CA PHE A 42 1.20 -21.08 -11.52
C PHE A 42 2.30 -21.37 -10.50
N SER A 43 3.11 -20.37 -10.18
CA SER A 43 4.22 -20.52 -9.23
C SER A 43 3.71 -20.72 -7.81
N GLY A 44 2.69 -19.94 -7.42
CA GLY A 44 2.03 -19.99 -6.12
C GLY A 44 1.40 -21.34 -5.82
N LEU A 45 0.59 -21.90 -6.72
CA LEU A 45 -0.03 -23.22 -6.53
C LEU A 45 1.02 -24.33 -6.36
N PHE A 46 2.10 -24.29 -7.16
CA PHE A 46 3.18 -25.27 -7.06
C PHE A 46 3.87 -25.22 -5.69
N ILE A 47 4.34 -24.04 -5.26
CA ILE A 47 5.07 -23.92 -3.99
C ILE A 47 4.14 -24.08 -2.78
N PHE A 48 2.90 -23.60 -2.83
CA PHE A 48 1.98 -23.61 -1.70
C PHE A 48 1.60 -25.04 -1.31
N SER A 49 1.25 -25.88 -2.29
CA SER A 49 0.91 -27.29 -2.01
C SER A 49 2.12 -28.09 -1.54
N ILE A 50 3.32 -27.84 -2.08
CA ILE A 50 4.55 -28.50 -1.60
C ILE A 50 4.83 -28.07 -0.15
N PHE A 51 4.74 -26.77 0.15
CA PHE A 51 4.99 -26.23 1.49
C PHE A 51 4.07 -26.84 2.55
N TRP A 52 2.76 -26.82 2.32
CA TRP A 52 1.80 -27.39 3.27
C TRP A 52 1.88 -28.92 3.36
N SER A 53 2.25 -29.61 2.28
CA SER A 53 2.48 -31.06 2.33
C SER A 53 3.70 -31.45 3.17
N ALA A 54 4.69 -30.57 3.28
CA ALA A 54 5.86 -30.74 4.15
C ALA A 54 5.49 -30.57 5.63
N ILE A 55 4.56 -29.66 5.94
CA ILE A 55 4.01 -29.43 7.29
C ILE A 55 3.04 -30.55 7.70
N PHE A 56 2.15 -30.99 6.80
CA PHE A 56 1.14 -32.02 7.03
C PHE A 56 1.42 -33.32 6.24
N PRO A 57 2.48 -34.07 6.56
CA PRO A 57 2.96 -35.19 5.76
C PRO A 57 2.03 -36.41 5.74
N LYS A 58 1.11 -36.54 6.71
CA LYS A 58 0.12 -37.62 6.76
C LYS A 58 -1.10 -37.37 5.87
N HIS A 59 -1.32 -36.12 5.47
CA HIS A 59 -2.51 -35.67 4.75
C HIS A 59 -2.16 -35.02 3.41
N LYS A 60 -1.08 -35.45 2.75
CA LYS A 60 -0.60 -34.84 1.49
C LYS A 60 -1.72 -34.73 0.45
N LEU A 61 -2.45 -35.81 0.19
CA LEU A 61 -3.53 -35.79 -0.78
C LEU A 61 -4.63 -34.77 -0.38
N SER A 62 -4.98 -34.70 0.90
CA SER A 62 -5.93 -33.71 1.42
C SER A 62 -5.43 -32.29 1.20
N VAL A 63 -4.14 -31.99 1.41
CA VAL A 63 -3.58 -30.66 1.17
C VAL A 63 -3.77 -30.24 -0.29
N PHE A 64 -3.50 -31.14 -1.25
CA PHE A 64 -3.67 -30.86 -2.67
C PHE A 64 -5.14 -30.65 -3.05
N ILE A 65 -6.04 -31.52 -2.58
CA ILE A 65 -7.48 -31.40 -2.82
C ILE A 65 -8.02 -30.10 -2.21
N THR A 66 -7.69 -29.82 -0.95
CA THR A 66 -8.12 -28.59 -0.27
C THR A 66 -7.54 -27.35 -0.95
N THR A 67 -6.27 -27.38 -1.41
CA THR A 67 -5.70 -26.27 -2.18
C THR A 67 -6.47 -26.04 -3.48
N ALA A 68 -6.80 -27.11 -4.23
CA ALA A 68 -7.58 -27.01 -5.46
C ALA A 68 -8.97 -26.41 -5.19
N ILE A 69 -9.69 -26.90 -4.17
CA ILE A 69 -11.01 -26.41 -3.80
C ILE A 69 -10.95 -24.94 -3.38
N LEU A 70 -10.00 -24.59 -2.49
CA LEU A 70 -9.83 -23.21 -2.04
C LEU A 70 -9.45 -22.28 -3.19
N PHE A 71 -8.61 -22.70 -4.13
CA PHE A 71 -8.25 -21.91 -5.29
C PHE A 71 -9.44 -21.67 -6.23
N VAL A 72 -10.21 -22.72 -6.55
CA VAL A 72 -11.44 -22.60 -7.35
C VAL A 72 -12.46 -21.69 -6.67
N PHE A 73 -12.68 -21.89 -5.37
CA PHE A 73 -13.59 -21.05 -4.58
C PHE A 73 -13.12 -19.60 -4.53
N TRP A 74 -11.82 -19.37 -4.32
CA TRP A 74 -11.21 -18.04 -4.28
C TRP A 74 -11.27 -17.33 -5.64
N LYS A 75 -11.21 -18.06 -6.76
CA LYS A 75 -11.33 -17.52 -8.13
C LYS A 75 -12.77 -17.50 -8.65
N SER A 76 -13.74 -18.06 -7.94
CA SER A 76 -15.18 -18.02 -8.25
C SER A 76 -15.90 -16.81 -7.67
N GLU A 77 -17.01 -16.36 -8.28
CA GLU A 77 -17.85 -15.25 -7.78
C GLU A 77 -18.38 -15.50 -6.35
N HIS A 78 -18.50 -16.76 -5.92
CA HIS A 78 -19.03 -17.13 -4.61
C HIS A 78 -18.22 -16.65 -3.40
N SER A 79 -16.92 -16.37 -3.57
CA SER A 79 -16.10 -15.82 -2.46
C SER A 79 -16.24 -14.31 -2.28
N SER A 80 -17.00 -13.61 -3.14
CA SER A 80 -17.18 -12.15 -3.06
C SER A 80 -17.77 -11.69 -1.73
N GLY A 81 -18.72 -12.45 -1.16
CA GLY A 81 -19.34 -12.12 0.13
C GLY A 81 -18.34 -12.17 1.30
N ILE A 82 -17.45 -13.17 1.32
CA ILE A 82 -16.40 -13.31 2.34
C ILE A 82 -15.37 -12.18 2.20
N ILE A 83 -14.99 -11.85 0.96
CA ILE A 83 -14.02 -10.80 0.70
C ILE A 83 -14.57 -9.44 1.12
N GLN A 84 -15.83 -9.14 0.83
CA GLN A 84 -16.47 -7.90 1.26
C GLN A 84 -16.49 -7.77 2.80
N PHE A 85 -16.70 -8.89 3.51
CA PHE A 85 -16.62 -8.93 4.97
C PHE A 85 -15.18 -8.71 5.50
N LEU A 86 -14.17 -9.28 4.83
CA LEU A 86 -12.76 -9.16 5.25
C LEU A 86 -12.07 -7.87 4.79
N LYS A 87 -12.61 -7.20 3.76
CA LYS A 87 -12.04 -6.00 3.15
C LYS A 87 -11.72 -4.88 4.15
N PRO A 88 -12.57 -4.55 5.15
CA PRO A 88 -12.27 -3.52 6.13
C PRO A 88 -11.08 -3.87 7.05
N TYR A 89 -10.79 -5.17 7.23
CA TYR A 89 -9.79 -5.64 8.19
C TYR A 89 -8.43 -5.95 7.54
N PHE A 90 -8.44 -6.49 6.32
CA PHE A 90 -7.22 -7.00 5.66
C PHE A 90 -6.93 -6.36 4.31
N GLY A 91 -7.78 -5.44 3.81
CA GLY A 91 -7.52 -4.72 2.55
C GLY A 91 -7.39 -5.62 1.32
N ILE A 92 -8.02 -6.80 1.32
CA ILE A 92 -7.87 -7.80 0.26
C ILE A 92 -8.59 -7.31 -1.01
N ALA A 93 -7.85 -7.10 -2.09
CA ALA A 93 -8.41 -6.89 -3.42
C ALA A 93 -8.30 -8.17 -4.24
N ARG A 94 -9.33 -8.46 -5.05
CA ARG A 94 -9.39 -9.65 -5.86
C ARG A 94 -9.98 -9.34 -7.23
N THR A 95 -9.37 -9.89 -8.26
CA THR A 95 -9.94 -9.96 -9.61
C THR A 95 -10.63 -11.32 -9.79
N VAL A 96 -11.87 -11.31 -10.26
CA VAL A 96 -12.60 -12.51 -10.66
C VAL A 96 -12.18 -12.82 -12.10
N ASP A 97 -11.23 -13.73 -12.29
CA ASP A 97 -10.83 -14.19 -13.62
C ASP A 97 -10.90 -15.73 -13.67
N PRO A 98 -11.93 -16.32 -14.33
CA PRO A 98 -12.04 -17.76 -14.46
C PRO A 98 -10.92 -18.38 -15.32
N SER A 99 -10.20 -17.58 -16.12
CA SER A 99 -9.06 -18.06 -16.91
C SER A 99 -7.84 -18.41 -16.04
N ASP A 100 -7.83 -18.01 -14.77
CA ASP A 100 -6.80 -18.40 -13.81
C ASP A 100 -6.88 -19.88 -13.40
N LEU A 101 -8.02 -20.55 -13.65
CA LEU A 101 -8.17 -21.99 -13.44
C LEU A 101 -7.23 -22.83 -14.32
N ILE A 102 -6.65 -22.25 -15.37
CA ILE A 102 -5.61 -22.87 -16.19
C ILE A 102 -4.34 -23.17 -15.36
N ALA A 103 -4.17 -22.59 -14.17
CA ALA A 103 -3.08 -22.90 -13.25
C ALA A 103 -3.26 -24.22 -12.47
N LEU A 104 -4.47 -24.79 -12.41
CA LEU A 104 -4.76 -26.04 -11.67
C LEU A 104 -3.88 -27.25 -12.04
N PRO A 105 -3.50 -27.48 -13.32
CA PRO A 105 -2.57 -28.54 -13.69
C PRO A 105 -1.22 -28.48 -12.93
N MET A 106 -0.81 -27.32 -12.42
CA MET A 106 0.41 -27.22 -11.59
C MET A 106 0.30 -27.99 -10.27
N LEU A 107 -0.90 -28.21 -9.75
CA LEU A 107 -1.11 -29.08 -8.58
C LEU A 107 -0.81 -30.54 -8.93
N LEU A 108 -1.23 -30.99 -10.11
CA LEU A 108 -0.89 -32.35 -10.58
C LEU A 108 0.63 -32.47 -10.78
N PHE A 109 1.26 -31.46 -11.37
CA PHE A 109 2.71 -31.42 -11.54
C PHE A 109 3.45 -31.47 -10.20
N ALA A 110 3.04 -30.66 -9.21
CA ALA A 110 3.59 -30.69 -7.85
C ALA A 110 3.38 -32.05 -7.16
N TRP A 111 2.25 -32.72 -7.38
CA TRP A 111 1.99 -34.05 -6.83
C TRP A 111 2.92 -35.11 -7.42
N LEU A 112 3.07 -35.13 -8.75
CA LEU A 112 4.00 -36.02 -9.45
C LEU A 112 5.45 -35.78 -9.01
N TYR A 113 5.81 -34.51 -8.79
CA TYR A 113 7.12 -34.11 -8.32
C TYR A 113 7.45 -34.69 -6.93
N ILE A 114 6.56 -34.53 -5.95
CA ILE A 114 6.74 -35.11 -4.60
C ILE A 114 6.79 -36.63 -4.64
N LYS A 115 6.01 -37.28 -5.51
CA LYS A 115 5.94 -38.75 -5.62
C LYS A 115 7.19 -39.37 -6.23
N ARG A 116 7.92 -38.64 -7.09
CA ARG A 116 9.07 -39.16 -7.86
C ARG A 116 10.40 -39.08 -7.09
N ASP A 117 10.51 -38.19 -6.10
CA ASP A 117 11.72 -38.04 -5.29
C ASP A 117 11.81 -39.11 -4.18
N SER A 118 12.60 -40.16 -4.44
CA SER A 118 13.07 -41.18 -3.49
C SER A 118 14.28 -40.67 -2.66
N PRO A 119 14.54 -41.13 -1.42
CA PRO A 119 15.43 -40.43 -0.49
C PRO A 119 16.91 -40.68 -0.81
N THR A 120 17.56 -39.72 -1.48
CA THR A 120 19.03 -39.61 -1.52
C THR A 120 19.51 -38.51 -0.57
N ALA A 121 19.98 -38.91 0.60
CA ALA A 121 20.49 -38.01 1.63
C ALA A 121 22.01 -37.82 1.47
N THR A 122 22.45 -36.58 1.22
CA THR A 122 23.85 -36.17 1.42
C THR A 122 23.89 -34.76 2.02
N GLY A 123 24.53 -34.61 3.19
CA GLY A 123 25.03 -33.32 3.69
C GLY A 123 24.53 -32.83 5.06
N THR A 124 25.46 -32.82 6.02
CA THR A 124 25.63 -32.01 7.26
C THR A 124 24.40 -31.40 7.98
N MET A 125 24.19 -31.81 9.23
CA MET A 125 22.91 -31.78 9.96
C MET A 125 22.42 -30.42 10.51
N LEU A 126 23.30 -29.44 10.75
CA LEU A 126 22.92 -28.14 11.37
C LEU A 126 22.73 -27.00 10.36
N LYS A 127 23.62 -26.87 9.36
CA LYS A 127 23.46 -25.88 8.27
C LYS A 127 22.18 -26.10 7.46
N THR A 128 21.74 -27.36 7.36
CA THR A 128 20.56 -27.76 6.60
C THR A 128 19.24 -27.39 7.28
N GLN A 129 19.21 -27.28 8.61
CA GLN A 129 18.02 -26.86 9.36
C GLN A 129 17.78 -25.35 9.25
N PHE A 130 18.82 -24.53 9.48
CA PHE A 130 18.72 -23.07 9.32
C PHE A 130 18.33 -22.67 7.90
N SER A 131 18.91 -23.31 6.88
CA SER A 131 18.55 -23.07 5.47
C SER A 131 17.09 -23.38 5.19
N THR A 132 16.54 -24.46 5.77
CA THR A 132 15.14 -24.82 5.59
C THR A 132 14.20 -23.83 6.26
N TYR A 133 14.46 -23.46 7.51
CA TYR A 133 13.63 -22.47 8.21
C TYR A 133 13.67 -21.12 7.49
N PHE A 134 14.83 -20.71 6.99
CA PHE A 134 14.98 -19.49 6.19
C PHE A 134 14.15 -19.54 4.90
N ILE A 135 14.22 -20.63 4.12
CA ILE A 135 13.42 -20.80 2.91
C ILE A 135 11.91 -20.84 3.24
N GLY A 136 11.53 -21.50 4.34
CA GLY A 136 10.15 -21.53 4.82
C GLY A 136 9.64 -20.13 5.20
N SER A 137 10.45 -19.33 5.90
CA SER A 137 10.13 -17.94 6.23
C SER A 137 9.99 -17.07 4.98
N ILE A 138 10.87 -17.24 3.98
CA ILE A 138 10.75 -16.55 2.69
C ILE A 138 9.49 -16.97 1.95
N ALA A 139 9.11 -18.25 1.98
CA ALA A 139 7.88 -18.73 1.36
C ALA A 139 6.64 -18.12 2.01
N ILE A 140 6.57 -18.11 3.35
CA ILE A 140 5.48 -17.44 4.10
C ILE A 140 5.42 -15.96 3.73
N PHE A 141 6.57 -15.26 3.75
CA PHE A 141 6.65 -13.86 3.34
C PHE A 141 6.13 -13.66 1.92
N SER A 142 6.51 -14.53 0.98
CA SER A 142 6.08 -14.46 -0.42
C SER A 142 4.57 -14.66 -0.57
N PHE A 143 3.97 -15.59 0.19
CA PHE A 143 2.51 -15.79 0.21
C PHE A 143 1.75 -14.58 0.76
N CYS A 144 2.33 -13.89 1.73
CA CYS A 144 1.75 -12.67 2.28
C CYS A 144 1.95 -11.46 1.35
N ALA A 145 3.08 -11.39 0.65
CA ALA A 145 3.37 -10.29 -0.27
C ALA A 145 2.47 -10.34 -1.52
N THR A 146 2.16 -11.54 -2.04
CA THR A 146 1.33 -11.70 -3.25
C THR A 146 -0.13 -11.31 -3.06
N SER A 147 -0.60 -11.18 -1.81
CA SER A 147 -1.99 -10.79 -1.50
C SER A 147 -2.19 -9.28 -1.39
N GLN A 148 -1.13 -8.47 -1.50
CA GLN A 148 -1.24 -7.03 -1.38
C GLN A 148 -1.98 -6.42 -2.60
N PRO A 149 -3.03 -5.61 -2.37
CA PRO A 149 -3.76 -4.97 -3.45
C PRO A 149 -2.86 -3.97 -4.18
N ARG A 150 -3.03 -3.84 -5.51
CA ARG A 150 -2.46 -2.71 -6.23
C ARG A 150 -3.18 -1.43 -5.79
N TYR A 151 -2.41 -0.37 -5.58
CA TYR A 151 -2.97 0.92 -5.23
C TYR A 151 -3.63 1.54 -6.46
N ILE A 152 -4.86 2.00 -6.29
CA ILE A 152 -5.64 2.64 -7.32
C ILE A 152 -5.95 4.07 -6.88
N GLN A 153 -5.72 5.01 -7.78
CA GLN A 153 -6.10 6.41 -7.63
C GLN A 153 -7.44 6.61 -8.32
N PHE A 154 -8.46 6.97 -7.54
CA PHE A 154 -9.72 7.47 -8.06
C PHE A 154 -9.68 9.00 -8.15
N PHE A 155 -10.48 9.55 -9.05
CA PHE A 155 -10.69 10.99 -9.18
C PHE A 155 -12.13 11.31 -8.79
N GLU A 156 -12.32 12.17 -7.79
CA GLU A 156 -13.65 12.66 -7.44
C GLU A 156 -14.23 13.48 -8.60
N GLN A 157 -13.38 14.29 -9.25
CA GLN A 157 -13.71 15.13 -10.39
C GLN A 157 -13.37 14.41 -11.70
N PRO A 158 -14.18 14.55 -12.76
CA PRO A 158 -13.96 13.83 -14.02
C PRO A 158 -12.67 14.25 -14.71
N GLN A 159 -11.75 13.30 -14.89
CA GLN A 159 -10.47 13.54 -15.57
C GLN A 159 -10.49 13.05 -17.02
N TYR A 160 -9.95 13.88 -17.92
CA TYR A 160 -9.90 13.62 -19.35
C TYR A 160 -8.54 13.96 -19.96
N VAL A 161 -8.15 13.20 -20.98
CA VAL A 161 -7.01 13.49 -21.86
C VAL A 161 -7.49 13.57 -23.30
N LEU A 162 -6.92 14.49 -24.06
CA LEU A 162 -7.20 14.65 -25.49
C LEU A 162 -6.02 14.22 -26.35
N LEU A 163 -6.26 13.31 -27.29
CA LEU A 163 -5.28 12.83 -28.26
C LEU A 163 -5.76 13.06 -29.69
N LYS A 164 -4.84 13.00 -30.67
CA LYS A 164 -5.12 13.20 -32.09
C LYS A 164 -4.80 11.97 -32.93
N ASN A 165 -5.57 11.76 -34.00
CA ASN A 165 -5.39 10.74 -35.04
C ASN A 165 -5.41 9.29 -34.53
N PRO A 166 -6.44 8.84 -33.79
CA PRO A 166 -6.50 7.46 -33.32
C PRO A 166 -6.77 6.48 -34.47
N THR A 167 -5.83 5.61 -34.79
CA THR A 167 -6.03 4.40 -35.62
C THR A 167 -6.37 3.20 -34.72
N ILE A 168 -7.28 3.41 -33.77
CA ILE A 168 -7.63 2.40 -32.77
C ILE A 168 -8.45 1.29 -33.45
N ARG A 169 -7.88 0.09 -33.58
CA ARG A 169 -8.54 -1.11 -34.13
C ARG A 169 -9.43 -1.84 -33.11
N TYR A 170 -9.25 -1.58 -31.81
CA TYR A 170 -10.04 -2.20 -30.74
C TYR A 170 -10.47 -1.13 -29.71
N LEU A 171 -11.76 -0.79 -29.71
CA LEU A 171 -12.36 0.24 -28.84
C LEU A 171 -12.72 -0.28 -27.42
N ASN A 172 -12.53 -1.57 -27.16
CA ASN A 172 -12.86 -2.21 -25.89
C ASN A 172 -11.58 -2.81 -25.33
N ALA A 173 -11.09 -2.41 -24.16
CA ALA A 173 -10.16 -3.29 -23.43
C ALA A 173 -9.87 -2.98 -21.96
N HIS A 174 -10.19 -1.81 -21.39
CA HIS A 174 -9.76 -1.54 -20.00
C HIS A 174 -10.85 -0.81 -19.22
N ASP A 175 -11.35 -1.40 -18.14
CA ASP A 175 -12.28 -0.75 -17.18
C ASP A 175 -11.72 0.58 -16.63
N GLU A 176 -10.42 0.76 -16.73
CA GLU A 176 -9.66 1.97 -16.37
C GLU A 176 -10.02 3.19 -17.22
N LEU A 177 -10.32 3.01 -18.52
CA LEU A 177 -10.44 4.10 -19.49
C LEU A 177 -11.74 3.99 -20.32
N LYS A 178 -12.44 5.12 -20.50
CA LYS A 178 -13.56 5.22 -21.46
C LYS A 178 -13.17 6.13 -22.63
N LEU A 179 -13.36 5.65 -23.85
CA LEU A 179 -12.93 6.31 -25.09
C LEU A 179 -14.10 7.01 -25.79
N TYR A 180 -13.90 8.27 -26.17
CA TYR A 180 -14.86 9.08 -26.91
C TYR A 180 -14.21 9.67 -28.16
N LYS A 181 -14.52 9.10 -29.33
CA LYS A 181 -13.97 9.56 -30.61
C LYS A 181 -14.85 10.66 -31.21
N ARG A 182 -14.22 11.74 -31.67
CA ARG A 182 -14.88 12.82 -32.41
C ARG A 182 -13.96 13.30 -33.53
N ASP A 183 -14.31 12.96 -34.77
CA ASP A 183 -13.52 13.25 -35.96
C ASP A 183 -12.08 12.71 -35.85
N SER A 184 -11.10 13.63 -35.91
CA SER A 184 -9.66 13.34 -35.73
C SER A 184 -9.19 13.38 -34.28
N LEU A 185 -10.09 13.64 -33.33
CA LEU A 185 -9.81 13.78 -31.90
C LEU A 185 -10.32 12.57 -31.12
N LEU A 186 -9.58 12.23 -30.06
CA LEU A 186 -9.94 11.19 -29.11
C LEU A 186 -9.90 11.77 -27.69
N ALA A 187 -11.07 11.93 -27.08
CA ALA A 187 -11.16 12.21 -25.66
C ALA A 187 -11.17 10.89 -24.88
N VAL A 188 -10.26 10.76 -23.91
CA VAL A 188 -10.11 9.60 -23.06
C VAL A 188 -10.49 10.00 -21.64
N LYS A 189 -11.56 9.43 -21.10
CA LYS A 189 -11.97 9.59 -19.71
C LYS A 189 -11.22 8.57 -18.86
N ILE A 190 -10.68 9.01 -17.74
CA ILE A 190 -9.97 8.17 -16.78
C ILE A 190 -10.92 7.85 -15.63
N ASN A 191 -11.21 6.55 -15.42
CA ASN A 191 -12.02 6.10 -14.28
C ASN A 191 -11.15 5.93 -13.03
N TYR A 192 -9.99 5.28 -13.18
CA TYR A 192 -8.99 5.12 -12.14
C TYR A 192 -7.61 4.86 -12.77
N LEU A 193 -6.54 5.07 -12.00
CA LEU A 193 -5.17 4.74 -12.40
C LEU A 193 -4.52 3.81 -11.39
N TYR A 194 -3.76 2.83 -11.86
CA TYR A 194 -2.83 2.12 -11.00
C TYR A 194 -1.67 3.01 -10.63
N ILE A 195 -1.48 3.20 -9.33
CA ILE A 195 -0.36 3.98 -8.78
C ILE A 195 0.53 3.06 -7.94
N ARG A 196 1.78 3.48 -7.76
CA ARG A 196 2.59 2.94 -6.66
C ARG A 196 1.97 3.39 -5.33
N ARG A 197 2.26 2.65 -4.26
CA ARG A 197 1.83 3.01 -2.90
C ARG A 197 2.14 4.49 -2.65
N PRO A 198 1.13 5.34 -2.41
CA PRO A 198 1.40 6.71 -2.06
C PRO A 198 1.88 6.77 -0.61
N GLU A 199 2.80 7.69 -0.31
CA GLU A 199 3.26 7.96 1.06
C GLU A 199 2.10 8.40 1.97
N ARG A 200 1.13 9.10 1.37
CA ARG A 200 -0.09 9.52 2.03
C ARG A 200 -1.22 9.59 1.01
N ASN A 201 -2.42 9.15 1.38
CA ASN A 201 -3.59 9.31 0.52
C ASN A 201 -4.07 10.77 0.61
N ASP A 202 -3.50 11.65 -0.22
CA ASP A 202 -3.79 13.09 -0.29
C ASP A 202 -3.85 13.59 -1.74
N ASP A 203 -4.37 14.81 -1.92
CA ASP A 203 -4.50 15.43 -3.23
C ASP A 203 -3.15 15.68 -3.91
N TYR A 204 -2.07 15.84 -3.15
CA TYR A 204 -0.73 16.00 -3.70
C TYR A 204 -0.28 14.77 -4.49
N ASN A 205 -0.44 13.57 -3.92
CA ASN A 205 -0.11 12.33 -4.63
C ASN A 205 -1.05 12.09 -5.83
N LYS A 206 -2.33 12.46 -5.72
CA LYS A 206 -3.26 12.51 -6.86
C LYS A 206 -2.71 13.43 -7.96
N ASN A 207 -2.30 14.65 -7.64
CA ASN A 207 -1.77 15.62 -8.61
C ASN A 207 -0.51 15.11 -9.31
N ARG A 208 0.38 14.42 -8.59
CA ARG A 208 1.56 13.77 -9.17
C ARG A 208 1.19 12.71 -10.21
N SER A 209 0.12 11.94 -9.98
CA SER A 209 -0.36 10.97 -10.97
C SER A 209 -0.96 11.64 -12.22
N VAL A 210 -1.39 12.90 -12.09
CA VAL A 210 -2.03 13.68 -13.14
C VAL A 210 -1.01 14.45 -13.99
N GLU A 211 0.15 14.80 -13.45
CA GLU A 211 1.18 15.64 -14.10
C GLU A 211 1.56 15.17 -15.52
N ASN A 212 1.82 13.87 -15.70
CA ASN A 212 2.22 13.27 -16.98
C ASN A 212 1.13 12.32 -17.53
N LEU A 213 -0.13 12.63 -17.25
CA LEU A 213 -1.23 11.70 -17.54
C LEU A 213 -1.50 11.56 -19.04
N ASP A 214 -1.28 12.59 -19.87
CA ASP A 214 -1.40 12.49 -21.33
C ASP A 214 -0.38 11.53 -21.94
N LEU A 215 0.88 11.58 -21.48
CA LEU A 215 1.94 10.63 -21.84
C LEU A 215 1.62 9.21 -21.35
N THR A 216 1.10 9.09 -20.12
CA THR A 216 0.71 7.80 -19.55
C THR A 216 -0.41 7.16 -20.37
N VAL A 217 -1.47 7.90 -20.68
CA VAL A 217 -2.59 7.43 -21.50
C VAL A 217 -2.12 7.09 -22.92
N LEU A 218 -1.23 7.89 -23.51
CA LEU A 218 -0.67 7.60 -24.82
C LEU A 218 0.07 6.26 -24.85
N ARG A 219 0.92 5.99 -23.83
CA ARG A 219 1.64 4.71 -23.71
C ARG A 219 0.70 3.53 -23.50
N LEU A 220 -0.37 3.71 -22.72
CA LEU A 220 -1.38 2.67 -22.48
C LEU A 220 -2.16 2.31 -23.76
N LEU A 221 -2.45 3.29 -24.61
CA LEU A 221 -3.19 3.06 -25.85
C LEU A 221 -2.35 2.43 -26.97
N ALA A 222 -1.04 2.28 -26.75
CA ALA A 222 -0.07 1.45 -27.47
C ALA A 222 -0.03 1.48 -29.00
N ASP A 223 -0.83 2.29 -29.71
CA ASP A 223 -0.71 2.46 -31.16
C ASP A 223 -1.38 3.74 -31.68
N SER A 224 -0.66 4.42 -32.59
CA SER A 224 -1.09 5.44 -33.56
C SER A 224 -1.59 6.82 -33.09
N ALA A 225 -2.04 6.98 -31.85
CA ALA A 225 -2.44 8.29 -31.35
C ALA A 225 -1.22 9.23 -31.18
N SER A 226 -1.45 10.53 -31.26
CA SER A 226 -0.42 11.56 -31.09
C SER A 226 -0.87 12.62 -30.08
N LEU A 227 0.09 13.20 -29.36
CA LEU A 227 -0.19 14.30 -28.44
C LEU A 227 -0.60 15.54 -29.23
N ILE A 228 -1.48 16.33 -28.63
CA ILE A 228 -1.80 17.66 -29.13
C ILE A 228 -0.80 18.63 -28.50
N PRO A 229 -0.09 19.44 -29.30
CA PRO A 229 0.92 20.35 -28.77
C PRO A 229 0.30 21.35 -27.78
N PRO A 230 1.01 21.69 -26.69
CA PRO A 230 0.56 22.69 -25.73
C PRO A 230 0.34 24.04 -26.43
N GLY A 231 -0.61 24.83 -25.93
CA GLY A 231 -1.05 26.10 -26.52
C GLY A 231 -2.22 25.96 -27.49
N LYS A 232 -2.50 24.76 -28.02
CA LYS A 232 -3.67 24.55 -28.88
C LYS A 232 -4.93 24.34 -28.04
N ILE A 233 -5.83 25.32 -28.06
CA ILE A 233 -7.11 25.23 -27.36
C ILE A 233 -8.10 24.38 -28.16
N SER A 234 -8.77 23.43 -27.50
CA SER A 234 -9.84 22.61 -28.10
C SER A 234 -11.04 22.56 -27.16
N LEU A 235 -12.24 22.75 -27.70
CA LEU A 235 -13.50 22.67 -26.98
C LEU A 235 -14.28 21.45 -27.46
N LEU A 236 -14.74 20.62 -26.52
CA LEU A 236 -15.44 19.38 -26.81
C LEU A 236 -16.65 19.23 -25.90
N THR A 237 -17.73 18.73 -26.48
CA THR A 237 -18.92 18.33 -25.72
C THR A 237 -19.08 16.82 -25.88
N LEU A 238 -19.10 16.08 -24.77
CA LEU A 238 -19.20 14.63 -24.75
C LEU A 238 -20.50 14.19 -24.06
N ASN A 239 -21.19 13.22 -24.64
CA ASN A 239 -22.33 12.59 -23.99
C ASN A 239 -21.84 11.37 -23.21
N THR A 240 -22.03 11.37 -21.89
CA THR A 240 -21.60 10.32 -20.98
C THR A 240 -22.81 9.76 -20.22
N ASP A 241 -22.66 8.57 -19.64
CA ASP A 241 -23.70 7.95 -18.79
C ASP A 241 -24.13 8.86 -17.62
N GLN A 242 -23.28 9.80 -17.21
CA GLN A 242 -23.51 10.73 -16.10
C GLN A 242 -24.15 12.06 -16.55
N GLY A 243 -24.18 12.36 -17.84
CA GLY A 243 -24.64 13.63 -18.40
C GLY A 243 -23.76 14.11 -19.56
N ILE A 244 -24.00 15.35 -20.00
CA ILE A 244 -23.28 16.01 -21.07
C ILE A 244 -22.15 16.84 -20.46
N ASP A 245 -20.91 16.51 -20.81
CA ASP A 245 -19.71 17.19 -20.34
C ASP A 245 -19.24 18.21 -21.37
N SER A 246 -19.06 19.45 -20.96
CA SER A 246 -18.38 20.49 -21.72
C SER A 246 -16.95 20.62 -21.22
N LEU A 247 -16.00 20.39 -22.12
CA LEU A 247 -14.58 20.26 -21.83
C LEU A 247 -13.79 21.31 -22.62
N ARG A 248 -12.90 22.01 -21.93
CA ARG A 248 -11.85 22.83 -22.55
C ARG A 248 -10.50 22.19 -22.33
N PHE A 249 -9.75 22.03 -23.41
CA PHE A 249 -8.40 21.50 -23.41
C PHE A 249 -7.40 22.55 -23.87
N ASN A 250 -6.20 22.49 -23.32
CA ASN A 250 -5.00 23.17 -23.80
C ASN A 250 -3.94 22.09 -24.08
N GLY A 251 -3.66 21.86 -25.36
CA GLY A 251 -2.96 20.64 -25.77
C GLY A 251 -3.82 19.41 -25.49
N GLY A 252 -3.22 18.40 -24.84
CA GLY A 252 -3.91 17.17 -24.44
C GLY A 252 -4.59 17.21 -23.06
N ARG A 253 -4.54 18.36 -22.36
CA ARG A 253 -4.84 18.48 -20.94
C ARG A 253 -6.05 19.39 -20.70
N LEU A 254 -6.88 19.07 -19.71
CA LEU A 254 -7.99 19.94 -19.32
C LEU A 254 -7.45 21.28 -18.81
N ASP A 255 -7.98 22.37 -19.32
CA ASP A 255 -7.56 23.71 -18.95
C ASP A 255 -8.74 24.65 -19.19
N GLY A 256 -9.23 25.31 -18.14
CA GLY A 256 -10.40 26.16 -18.15
C GLY A 256 -11.66 25.52 -17.54
N VAL A 257 -12.80 26.11 -17.87
CA VAL A 257 -14.10 25.74 -17.27
C VAL A 257 -14.52 24.32 -17.70
N PHE A 258 -14.93 23.54 -16.71
CA PHE A 258 -15.61 22.26 -16.88
C PHE A 258 -17.07 22.42 -16.44
N THR A 259 -18.01 21.95 -17.26
CA THR A 259 -19.41 21.82 -16.83
C THR A 259 -19.97 20.46 -17.20
N ARG A 260 -20.81 19.92 -16.31
CA ARG A 260 -21.64 18.75 -16.60
C ARG A 260 -23.11 19.13 -16.47
N THR A 261 -23.90 18.84 -17.50
CA THR A 261 -25.35 19.06 -17.48
C THR A 261 -26.10 17.73 -17.57
N LYS A 262 -27.21 17.60 -16.83
CA LYS A 262 -28.10 16.44 -16.88
C LYS A 262 -29.54 16.94 -16.83
N GLY A 263 -30.36 16.53 -17.82
CA GLY A 263 -31.74 17.01 -17.93
C GLY A 263 -31.85 18.54 -18.08
N GLY A 264 -30.88 19.17 -18.76
CA GLY A 264 -30.85 20.63 -18.97
C GLY A 264 -30.38 21.46 -17.78
N LYS A 265 -30.08 20.84 -16.62
CA LYS A 265 -29.52 21.53 -15.44
C LYS A 265 -28.03 21.25 -15.30
N THR A 266 -27.24 22.25 -14.93
CA THR A 266 -25.82 22.08 -14.58
C THR A 266 -25.70 21.44 -13.21
N ILE A 267 -25.05 20.28 -13.15
CA ILE A 267 -24.86 19.48 -11.92
C ILE A 267 -23.42 19.52 -11.41
N ILE A 268 -22.46 19.82 -12.27
CA ILE A 268 -21.07 20.05 -11.88
C ILE A 268 -20.57 21.26 -12.65
N GLU A 269 -19.90 22.15 -11.95
CA GLU A 269 -19.20 23.29 -12.52
C GLU A 269 -17.89 23.47 -11.77
N GLY A 270 -16.80 23.67 -12.51
CA GLY A 270 -15.49 23.83 -11.92
C GLY A 270 -14.48 24.35 -12.93
N PHE A 271 -13.25 24.50 -12.47
CA PHE A 271 -12.15 24.98 -13.30
C PHE A 271 -10.96 24.03 -13.19
N TYR A 272 -10.35 23.75 -14.34
CA TYR A 272 -9.08 23.03 -14.42
C TYR A 272 -7.96 23.96 -14.83
N LYS A 273 -6.75 23.68 -14.34
CA LYS A 273 -5.52 24.30 -14.80
C LYS A 273 -4.52 23.20 -15.14
N MET A 274 -4.31 22.96 -16.44
CA MET A 274 -3.43 21.89 -16.95
C MET A 274 -3.71 20.49 -16.37
N GLY A 275 -4.99 20.20 -16.11
CA GLY A 275 -5.53 18.95 -15.60
C GLY A 275 -5.70 18.90 -14.09
N LEU A 276 -5.20 19.90 -13.35
CA LEU A 276 -5.41 19.99 -11.91
C LEU A 276 -6.67 20.79 -11.61
N GLU A 277 -7.46 20.34 -10.63
CA GLU A 277 -8.61 21.11 -10.15
C GLU A 277 -8.12 22.45 -9.57
N ASP A 278 -8.76 23.55 -9.92
CA ASP A 278 -8.41 24.87 -9.41
C ASP A 278 -9.68 25.67 -9.12
N SER A 279 -9.55 26.68 -8.26
CA SER A 279 -10.66 27.56 -7.86
C SER A 279 -11.84 26.80 -7.21
N ILE A 280 -13.07 27.28 -7.44
CA ILE A 280 -14.27 26.76 -6.77
C ILE A 280 -14.97 25.75 -7.68
N TRP A 281 -15.22 24.58 -7.12
CA TRP A 281 -16.01 23.52 -7.72
C TRP A 281 -17.36 23.43 -7.03
N THR A 282 -18.43 23.49 -7.82
CA THR A 282 -19.81 23.37 -7.35
C THR A 282 -20.42 22.09 -7.91
N ILE A 283 -20.82 21.19 -7.01
CA ILE A 283 -21.49 19.94 -7.32
C ILE A 283 -22.91 20.04 -6.76
N ARG A 284 -23.92 19.87 -7.61
CA ARG A 284 -25.34 19.97 -7.24
C ARG A 284 -25.98 18.60 -7.33
N ASP A 285 -26.87 18.32 -6.39
CA ASP A 285 -27.70 17.12 -6.46
C ASP A 285 -28.63 17.21 -7.68
N THR A 286 -28.87 16.06 -8.31
CA THR A 286 -29.80 15.92 -9.43
C THR A 286 -31.26 15.93 -8.99
N LEU A 287 -31.55 15.50 -7.75
CA LEU A 287 -32.92 15.30 -7.25
C LEU A 287 -33.37 16.38 -6.27
N GLY A 288 -32.44 17.10 -5.63
CA GLY A 288 -32.74 18.11 -4.61
C GLY A 288 -31.96 19.41 -4.79
N ASP A 289 -32.13 20.33 -3.85
CA ASP A 289 -31.45 21.63 -3.82
C ASP A 289 -30.14 21.62 -3.01
N ASP A 290 -29.65 20.42 -2.67
CA ASP A 290 -28.39 20.26 -1.96
C ASP A 290 -27.22 20.51 -2.91
N LYS A 291 -26.21 21.25 -2.45
CA LYS A 291 -24.99 21.54 -3.21
C LYS A 291 -23.75 21.42 -2.33
N ILE A 292 -22.68 20.92 -2.92
CA ILE A 292 -21.35 20.83 -2.32
C ILE A 292 -20.46 21.82 -3.06
N ILE A 293 -19.80 22.69 -2.30
CA ILE A 293 -18.82 23.63 -2.82
C ILE A 293 -17.46 23.21 -2.27
N GLN A 294 -16.56 22.84 -3.17
CA GLN A 294 -15.16 22.50 -2.87
C GLN A 294 -14.27 23.63 -3.39
N THR A 295 -13.29 24.04 -2.60
CA THR A 295 -12.28 25.03 -3.02
C THR A 295 -10.96 24.32 -3.20
N PHE A 296 -10.36 24.51 -4.37
CA PHE A 296 -9.07 23.94 -4.75
C PHE A 296 -8.05 25.06 -4.94
N VAL A 297 -6.83 24.79 -4.52
CA VAL A 297 -5.66 25.64 -4.79
C VAL A 297 -4.56 24.72 -5.29
N ASN A 298 -4.13 24.92 -6.54
CA ASN A 298 -3.10 24.08 -7.18
C ASN A 298 -3.42 22.56 -7.15
N GLY A 299 -4.69 22.18 -7.36
CA GLY A 299 -5.11 20.77 -7.34
C GLY A 299 -5.41 20.19 -5.96
N GLU A 300 -5.13 20.91 -4.87
CA GLU A 300 -5.41 20.45 -3.50
C GLU A 300 -6.68 21.08 -2.94
N ALA A 301 -7.58 20.25 -2.41
CA ALA A 301 -8.78 20.71 -1.74
C ALA A 301 -8.40 21.38 -0.42
N THR A 302 -8.85 22.62 -0.23
CA THR A 302 -8.58 23.41 0.98
C THR A 302 -9.82 23.54 1.86
N GLN A 303 -11.00 23.53 1.24
CA GLN A 303 -12.27 23.69 1.95
C GLN A 303 -13.40 22.95 1.26
N VAL A 304 -14.28 22.34 2.05
CA VAL A 304 -15.54 21.75 1.58
C VAL A 304 -16.70 22.34 2.39
N LYS A 305 -17.69 22.90 1.69
CA LYS A 305 -18.94 23.41 2.26
C LYS A 305 -20.11 22.63 1.69
N ARG A 306 -20.99 22.12 2.56
CA ARG A 306 -22.22 21.45 2.16
C ARG A 306 -23.41 22.35 2.47
N TYR A 307 -24.30 22.49 1.50
CA TYR A 307 -25.49 23.32 1.57
C TYR A 307 -26.74 22.48 1.34
N SER A 308 -27.85 22.95 1.89
CA SER A 308 -29.19 22.48 1.58
C SER A 308 -30.07 23.68 1.28
N GLY A 309 -30.42 23.83 0.01
CA GLY A 309 -30.83 25.12 -0.53
C GLY A 309 -29.73 26.16 -0.31
N ASP A 310 -30.09 27.25 0.37
CA ASP A 310 -29.16 28.35 0.66
C ASP A 310 -28.52 28.27 2.06
N LYS A 311 -28.88 27.28 2.87
CA LYS A 311 -28.32 27.13 4.24
C LYS A 311 -27.10 26.22 4.25
N ILE A 312 -26.04 26.66 4.91
CA ILE A 312 -24.84 25.85 5.15
C ILE A 312 -25.17 24.77 6.19
N LYS A 313 -25.01 23.50 5.82
CA LYS A 313 -25.12 22.34 6.73
C LYS A 313 -23.80 22.08 7.45
N SER A 314 -22.69 22.13 6.73
CA SER A 314 -21.36 21.89 7.31
C SER A 314 -20.25 22.60 6.53
N THR A 315 -19.16 22.90 7.22
CA THR A 315 -17.91 23.41 6.63
C THR A 315 -16.76 22.63 7.24
N SER A 316 -15.88 22.12 6.39
CA SER A 316 -14.65 21.44 6.80
C SER A 316 -13.46 22.03 6.06
N THR A 317 -12.40 22.35 6.79
CA THR A 317 -11.09 22.69 6.24
C THR A 317 -10.27 21.42 6.07
N ILE A 318 -9.57 21.29 4.96
CA ILE A 318 -8.71 20.15 4.66
C ILE A 318 -7.27 20.63 4.71
N ASN A 319 -6.42 19.89 5.44
CA ASN A 319 -4.99 20.19 5.50
C ASN A 319 -4.34 19.84 4.16
N THR A 320 -3.67 20.81 3.56
CA THR A 320 -2.85 20.60 2.37
C THR A 320 -1.60 19.78 2.70
N ARG A 321 -0.84 19.41 1.67
CA ARG A 321 0.48 18.78 1.83
C ARG A 321 1.44 19.68 2.61
N ALA A 322 1.43 20.98 2.34
CA ALA A 322 2.25 21.95 3.06
C ALA A 322 1.87 22.02 4.55
N ASP A 323 0.57 22.05 4.86
CA ASP A 323 0.08 22.04 6.25
C ASP A 323 0.47 20.73 6.95
N SER A 324 0.38 19.62 6.24
CA SER A 324 0.78 18.31 6.75
C SER A 324 2.26 18.26 7.09
N ILE A 325 3.14 18.74 6.19
CA ILE A 325 4.59 18.83 6.43
C ILE A 325 4.88 19.71 7.65
N PHE A 326 4.25 20.90 7.72
CA PHE A 326 4.43 21.82 8.83
C PHE A 326 4.01 21.21 10.17
N ASN A 327 2.84 20.56 10.22
CA ASN A 327 2.37 19.87 11.41
C ASN A 327 3.32 18.74 11.82
N THR A 328 3.87 17.97 10.88
CA THR A 328 4.84 16.92 11.19
C THR A 328 6.15 17.49 11.74
N TYR A 329 6.63 18.65 11.28
CA TYR A 329 7.77 19.34 11.88
C TYR A 329 7.52 19.75 13.34
N ILE A 330 6.32 20.27 13.65
CA ILE A 330 5.93 20.61 15.03
C ILE A 330 5.94 19.35 15.90
N GLN A 331 5.34 18.26 15.42
CA GLN A 331 5.33 16.98 16.13
C GLN A 331 6.76 16.47 16.41
N LEU A 332 7.66 16.53 15.42
CA LEU A 332 9.06 16.17 15.59
C LEU A 332 9.76 17.03 16.65
N ALA A 333 9.53 18.35 16.63
CA ALA A 333 10.09 19.25 17.64
C ALA A 333 9.61 18.90 19.06
N VAL A 334 8.33 18.58 19.24
CA VAL A 334 7.77 18.13 20.52
C VAL A 334 8.41 16.81 20.98
N LEU A 335 8.59 15.84 20.08
CA LEU A 335 9.26 14.58 20.39
C LEU A 335 10.71 14.80 20.86
N ILE A 336 11.46 15.70 20.19
CA ILE A 336 12.83 16.05 20.57
C ILE A 336 12.87 16.69 21.97
N LEU A 337 11.94 17.60 22.28
CA LEU A 337 11.83 18.21 23.61
C LEU A 337 11.52 17.16 24.69
N CYS A 338 10.61 16.22 24.42
CA CYS A 338 10.32 15.11 25.32
C CYS A 338 11.55 14.21 25.56
N MET A 339 12.31 13.88 24.51
CA MET A 339 13.55 13.10 24.65
C MET A 339 14.59 13.83 25.51
N ALA A 340 14.76 15.13 25.32
CA ALA A 340 15.65 15.95 26.13
C ALA A 340 15.22 15.95 27.61
N GLY A 341 13.91 16.08 27.88
CA GLY A 341 13.34 16.00 29.22
C GLY A 341 13.62 14.66 29.92
N ILE A 342 13.37 13.53 29.23
CA ILE A 342 13.65 12.20 29.78
C ILE A 342 15.15 11.99 30.01
N SER A 343 15.99 12.43 29.07
CA SER A 343 17.45 12.34 29.21
C SER A 343 17.94 13.13 30.43
N TYR A 344 17.36 14.31 30.68
CA TYR A 344 17.63 15.10 31.88
C TYR A 344 17.17 14.38 33.16
N PHE A 345 16.00 13.75 33.17
CA PHE A 345 15.53 12.94 34.30
C PHE A 345 16.45 11.74 34.58
N LEU A 346 16.87 11.01 33.56
CA LEU A 346 17.82 9.90 33.69
C LEU A 346 19.17 10.39 34.23
N TYR A 347 19.68 11.50 33.72
CA TYR A 347 20.92 12.11 34.20
C TYR A 347 20.83 12.57 35.66
N THR A 348 19.74 13.21 36.05
CA THR A 348 19.53 13.65 37.44
C THR A 348 19.35 12.46 38.40
N ASN A 349 18.66 11.40 37.99
CA ASN A 349 18.59 10.15 38.76
C ASN A 349 19.98 9.54 38.94
N TYR A 350 20.78 9.52 37.87
CA TYR A 350 22.14 9.01 37.92
C TYR A 350 23.01 9.81 38.89
N ARG A 351 22.93 11.15 38.88
CA ARG A 351 23.72 12.00 39.80
C ARG A 351 23.24 11.98 41.26
N LYS A 352 21.93 11.93 41.51
CA LYS A 352 21.35 12.04 42.87
C LYS A 352 21.45 10.76 43.70
N ALA A 353 21.51 9.59 43.06
CA ALA A 353 21.63 8.34 43.80
C ALA A 353 23.04 8.18 44.40
N ARG A 354 23.14 8.19 45.73
CA ARG A 354 24.28 7.69 46.52
C ARG A 354 24.50 6.18 46.25
N PRO A 355 25.62 5.53 46.64
CA PRO A 355 26.22 4.39 45.93
C PRO A 355 25.50 3.03 46.11
N GLU A 356 24.17 3.03 46.23
CA GLU A 356 23.36 1.82 46.19
C GLU A 356 22.88 1.60 44.76
N HIS A 357 23.48 0.61 44.11
CA HIS A 357 23.04 0.14 42.80
C HIS A 357 21.83 -0.78 42.95
N PHE A 358 20.87 -0.67 42.03
CA PHE A 358 19.78 -1.62 41.96
C PHE A 358 20.33 -2.99 41.53
N LYS A 359 20.44 -3.91 42.49
CA LYS A 359 20.96 -5.27 42.23
C LYS A 359 19.88 -6.14 41.61
N LEU A 360 19.89 -6.24 40.28
CA LEU A 360 19.15 -7.28 39.55
C LEU A 360 19.90 -8.60 39.62
N ARG A 361 19.18 -9.69 39.92
CA ARG A 361 19.72 -11.04 39.67
C ARG A 361 19.91 -11.23 38.17
N LEU A 362 20.94 -11.96 37.77
CA LEU A 362 21.32 -12.18 36.37
C LEU A 362 20.14 -12.61 35.49
N LEU A 363 19.35 -13.59 35.94
CA LEU A 363 18.18 -14.08 35.20
C LEU A 363 17.14 -12.99 34.94
N TRP A 364 16.88 -12.12 35.92
CA TRP A 364 15.95 -11.01 35.78
C TRP A 364 16.52 -9.91 34.86
N GLY A 365 17.83 -9.67 34.90
CA GLY A 365 18.49 -8.76 33.96
C GLY A 365 18.39 -9.23 32.51
N LEU A 366 18.62 -10.53 32.27
CA LEU A 366 18.45 -11.14 30.95
C LEU A 366 17.00 -11.08 30.47
N LEU A 367 16.04 -11.49 31.32
CA LEU A 367 14.62 -11.44 30.99
C LEU A 367 14.18 -10.01 30.65
N LEU A 368 14.67 -9.02 31.39
CA LEU A 368 14.37 -7.61 31.12
C LEU A 368 14.83 -7.18 29.73
N CYS A 369 16.01 -7.61 29.29
CA CYS A 369 16.54 -7.25 27.96
C CYS A 369 15.69 -7.84 26.82
N PHE A 370 15.09 -9.02 27.01
CA PHE A 370 14.21 -9.64 26.01
C PHE A 370 12.79 -9.09 26.02
N VAL A 371 12.28 -8.68 27.20
CA VAL A 371 10.90 -8.19 27.34
C VAL A 371 10.80 -6.68 27.05
N ALA A 372 11.83 -5.90 27.36
CA ALA A 372 11.82 -4.44 27.17
C ALA A 372 11.50 -3.98 25.73
N PRO A 373 12.01 -4.61 24.64
CA PRO A 373 11.66 -4.20 23.29
C PRO A 373 10.16 -4.28 22.98
N PHE A 374 9.44 -5.22 23.58
CA PHE A 374 7.98 -5.31 23.44
C PHE A 374 7.29 -4.08 24.07
N PHE A 375 7.72 -3.66 25.25
CA PHE A 375 7.21 -2.42 25.87
C PHE A 375 7.57 -1.17 25.08
N VAL A 376 8.79 -1.10 24.50
CA VAL A 376 9.17 -0.02 23.60
C VAL A 376 8.25 0.03 22.39
N TRP A 377 7.95 -1.11 21.78
CA TRP A 377 7.01 -1.20 20.66
C TRP A 377 5.60 -0.76 21.04
N LEU A 378 5.10 -1.13 22.23
CA LEU A 378 3.81 -0.65 22.72
C LEU A 378 3.77 0.88 22.92
N PHE A 379 4.81 1.46 23.52
CA PHE A 379 4.90 2.91 23.66
C PHE A 379 5.01 3.60 22.30
N TYR A 380 5.81 3.05 21.39
CA TYR A 380 5.95 3.55 20.02
C TYR A 380 4.60 3.61 19.31
N ILE A 381 3.79 2.53 19.37
CA ILE A 381 2.43 2.51 18.82
C ILE A 381 1.56 3.56 19.51
N GLY A 382 1.58 3.64 20.84
CA GLY A 382 0.81 4.62 21.60
C GLY A 382 1.14 6.06 21.18
N ILE A 383 2.42 6.38 21.00
CA ILE A 383 2.88 7.69 20.54
C ILE A 383 2.41 7.96 19.10
N LEU A 384 2.56 6.99 18.18
CA LEU A 384 2.11 7.18 16.79
C LEU A 384 0.60 7.37 16.67
N LEU A 385 -0.18 6.66 17.50
CA LEU A 385 -1.63 6.85 17.58
C LEU A 385 -1.98 8.26 18.06
N LEU A 386 -1.30 8.77 19.10
CA LEU A 386 -1.50 10.14 19.59
C LEU A 386 -1.14 11.19 18.53
N LEU A 387 -0.13 10.92 17.70
CA LEU A 387 0.30 11.81 16.62
C LEU A 387 -0.56 11.66 15.36
N MET A 388 -1.59 10.80 15.37
CA MET A 388 -2.43 10.48 14.22
C MET A 388 -1.64 10.06 12.96
N ASN A 389 -0.45 9.49 13.14
CA ASN A 389 0.44 9.05 12.07
C ASN A 389 0.60 7.52 12.09
N TYR A 390 -0.48 6.80 12.41
CA TYR A 390 -0.48 5.36 12.48
C TYR A 390 -0.82 4.77 11.10
N SER A 391 0.11 4.00 10.53
CA SER A 391 -0.13 3.19 9.34
C SER A 391 -1.12 2.07 9.67
N GLN A 392 -2.25 2.01 8.96
CA GLN A 392 -3.20 0.89 9.12
C GLN A 392 -2.65 -0.45 8.56
N ASP A 393 -1.44 -0.45 8.00
CA ASP A 393 -0.81 -1.64 7.46
C ASP A 393 -0.22 -2.51 8.59
N ILE A 394 -0.80 -3.71 8.73
CA ILE A 394 -0.37 -4.72 9.68
C ILE A 394 1.08 -5.14 9.40
N PHE A 395 1.51 -5.20 8.14
CA PHE A 395 2.85 -5.61 7.78
C PHE A 395 3.91 -4.60 8.22
N GLU A 396 3.65 -3.30 8.05
CA GLU A 396 4.54 -2.24 8.53
C GLU A 396 4.62 -2.25 10.06
N THR A 397 3.49 -2.49 10.72
CA THR A 397 3.43 -2.57 12.19
C THR A 397 4.27 -3.74 12.73
N ILE A 398 4.18 -4.92 12.09
CA ILE A 398 4.98 -6.10 12.43
C ILE A 398 6.46 -5.85 12.11
N ALA A 399 6.78 -5.29 10.95
CA ALA A 399 8.14 -4.99 10.54
C ALA A 399 8.81 -4.00 11.51
N ALA A 400 8.09 -2.95 11.92
CA ALA A 400 8.53 -2.01 12.95
C ALA A 400 8.79 -2.72 14.29
N GLY A 401 7.92 -3.65 14.69
CA GLY A 401 8.12 -4.46 15.90
C GLY A 401 9.39 -5.31 15.85
N ILE A 402 9.64 -5.98 14.72
CA ILE A 402 10.87 -6.77 14.51
C ILE A 402 12.11 -5.86 14.54
N PHE A 403 12.06 -4.71 13.86
CA PHE A 403 13.18 -3.77 13.82
C PHE A 403 13.49 -3.19 15.21
N ILE A 404 12.46 -2.76 15.95
CA ILE A 404 12.59 -2.32 17.33
C ILE A 404 13.21 -3.43 18.18
N PHE A 405 12.79 -4.68 18.00
CA PHE A 405 13.38 -5.80 18.73
C PHE A 405 14.88 -5.97 18.44
N ILE A 406 15.29 -5.95 17.18
CA ILE A 406 16.69 -6.09 16.75
C ILE A 406 17.57 -4.98 17.32
N VAL A 407 17.07 -3.73 17.34
CA VAL A 407 17.84 -2.56 17.77
C VAL A 407 17.82 -2.37 19.30
N VAL A 408 16.65 -2.48 19.92
CA VAL A 408 16.48 -2.18 21.35
C VAL A 408 17.05 -3.29 22.23
N CYS A 409 16.94 -4.56 21.82
CA CYS A 409 17.47 -5.68 22.60
C CYS A 409 18.96 -5.48 22.97
N PRO A 410 19.90 -5.28 22.03
CA PRO A 410 21.31 -5.06 22.38
C PRO A 410 21.53 -3.75 23.16
N LEU A 411 20.77 -2.68 22.90
CA LEU A 411 20.85 -1.45 23.68
C LEU A 411 20.44 -1.67 25.14
N MET A 412 19.43 -2.50 25.39
CA MET A 412 19.01 -2.84 26.75
C MET A 412 20.07 -3.67 27.49
N PHE A 413 20.82 -4.53 26.80
CA PHE A 413 21.99 -5.19 27.40
C PHE A 413 23.03 -4.17 27.87
N VAL A 414 23.30 -3.14 27.07
CA VAL A 414 24.20 -2.04 27.46
C VAL A 414 23.65 -1.29 28.68
N VAL A 415 22.36 -0.93 28.66
CA VAL A 415 21.73 -0.21 29.78
C VAL A 415 21.77 -1.01 31.09
N VAL A 416 21.41 -2.29 31.04
CA VAL A 416 21.29 -3.14 32.24
C VAL A 416 22.67 -3.50 32.80
N PHE A 417 23.62 -3.89 31.96
CA PHE A 417 24.90 -4.44 32.41
C PHE A 417 26.06 -3.43 32.45
N LEU A 418 26.12 -2.46 31.53
CA LEU A 418 27.20 -1.46 31.46
C LEU A 418 26.85 -0.21 32.27
N ILE A 419 25.67 0.38 32.06
CA ILE A 419 25.30 1.67 32.68
C ILE A 419 24.91 1.51 34.16
N LYS A 420 24.47 0.31 34.58
CA LYS A 420 24.02 -0.06 35.92
C LYS A 420 22.90 0.85 36.45
N LEU A 421 21.66 0.35 36.33
CA LEU A 421 20.43 1.01 36.77
C LEU A 421 20.51 1.48 38.24
N ARG A 422 20.09 2.72 38.52
CA ARG A 422 20.12 3.30 39.87
C ARG A 422 18.76 3.29 40.56
N ARG A 423 17.67 3.49 39.80
CA ARG A 423 16.29 3.40 40.28
C ARG A 423 15.51 2.40 39.43
N SER A 424 14.49 1.77 40.04
CA SER A 424 13.57 0.88 39.31
C SER A 424 12.85 1.59 38.16
N ILE A 425 12.54 2.88 38.33
CA ILE A 425 11.88 3.70 37.30
C ILE A 425 12.77 3.98 36.08
N ASP A 426 14.10 3.84 36.20
CA ASP A 426 15.02 4.13 35.08
C ASP A 426 14.76 3.19 33.90
N ILE A 427 14.37 1.94 34.16
CA ILE A 427 13.99 0.99 33.10
C ILE A 427 12.84 1.54 32.25
N PHE A 428 11.80 2.05 32.91
CA PHE A 428 10.65 2.63 32.24
C PHE A 428 11.06 3.87 31.43
N LEU A 429 11.90 4.73 32.00
CA LEU A 429 12.41 5.93 31.33
C LEU A 429 13.27 5.59 30.11
N TYR A 430 14.11 4.55 30.16
CA TYR A 430 14.85 4.06 28.99
C TYR A 430 13.93 3.49 27.91
N CYS A 431 12.92 2.70 28.30
CA CYS A 431 11.93 2.21 27.33
C CYS A 431 11.19 3.36 26.64
N LEU A 432 10.76 4.37 27.40
CA LEU A 432 10.09 5.54 26.85
C LEU A 432 11.03 6.39 25.98
N LEU A 433 12.30 6.54 26.37
CA LEU A 433 13.31 7.24 25.57
C LEU A 433 13.54 6.56 24.22
N PHE A 434 13.68 5.24 24.20
CA PHE A 434 13.83 4.48 22.96
C PHE A 434 12.57 4.55 22.10
N ALA A 435 11.38 4.51 22.71
CA ALA A 435 10.13 4.68 21.98
C ALA A 435 10.04 6.06 21.31
N LEU A 436 10.37 7.13 22.03
CA LEU A 436 10.41 8.48 21.47
C LEU A 436 11.46 8.62 20.37
N ALA A 437 12.64 8.00 20.52
CA ALA A 437 13.67 8.00 19.50
C ALA A 437 13.20 7.30 18.21
N CYS A 438 12.55 6.13 18.34
CA CYS A 438 11.94 5.43 17.21
C CYS A 438 10.83 6.28 16.57
N SER A 439 9.95 6.90 17.37
CA SER A 439 8.89 7.77 16.85
C SER A 439 9.45 9.01 16.14
N ALA A 440 10.50 9.64 16.67
CA ALA A 440 11.17 10.78 16.05
C ALA A 440 11.83 10.39 14.72
N TRP A 441 12.49 9.22 14.68
CA TRP A 441 13.03 8.67 13.44
C TRP A 441 11.92 8.45 12.40
N THR A 442 10.81 7.82 12.78
CA THR A 442 9.67 7.62 11.88
C THR A 442 9.16 8.96 11.35
N MET A 443 8.95 9.96 12.21
CA MET A 443 8.51 11.30 11.78
C MET A 443 9.49 11.96 10.82
N TYR A 444 10.79 11.84 11.06
CA TYR A 444 11.81 12.35 10.16
C TYR A 444 11.73 11.67 8.79
N THR A 445 11.63 10.34 8.75
CA THR A 445 11.47 9.61 7.47
C THR A 445 10.18 9.97 6.76
N THR A 446 9.08 10.22 7.51
CA THR A 446 7.83 10.73 6.95
C THR A 446 8.05 12.10 6.32
N ILE A 447 8.73 13.04 6.98
CA ILE A 447 9.00 14.38 6.41
C ILE A 447 9.82 14.26 5.11
N GLU A 448 10.87 13.44 5.10
CA GLU A 448 11.70 13.23 3.92
C GLU A 448 10.87 12.65 2.76
N ALA A 449 10.03 11.66 3.05
CA ALA A 449 9.09 11.10 2.07
C ALA A 449 8.04 12.12 1.63
N LEU A 450 7.56 12.97 2.54
CA LEU A 450 6.55 13.97 2.24
C LEU A 450 7.09 15.09 1.33
N SER A 451 8.38 15.37 1.41
CA SER A 451 9.07 16.44 0.69
C SER A 451 9.59 16.04 -0.71
N LYS A 452 9.49 14.76 -1.08
CA LYS A 452 9.84 14.19 -2.40
C LYS A 452 8.63 14.10 -3.33
#